data_AF-Q0RAN3-F1
#
_entry.id   AF-Q0RAN3-F1
#
_cell.length_a   1.000
_cell.length_b   1.000
_cell.length_c   1.000
_cell.angle_alpha   90.00
_cell.angle_beta   90.00
_cell.angle_gamma   90.00
#
_symmetry.space_group_name_H-M   'P 1'
#
loop_
_entity.id
_entity.type
_entity.pdbx_description
1 polymer ?
#
loop_
_entity_poly.entity_id
_entity_poly.type
_entity_poly.pdbx_seq_one_letter_code
_entity_poly.pdbx_strand_id
1 'polypeptide(L)'
;MVPTPQPSAVFLGEACAPGRNKAPATAVNGLVLYCVPDDGAGSSAGGAGTSAGGAGSSAGGRWSTEPPTSSVQPPPEEGGSCQQADVGRVLRDSAGRPVSCLRDPNGLLSWSDVS
;
A
#
# COMPACT_ATOMS: atom_id res chain seq x y z
N MET A 1 -4.96 -15.71 -40.56
CA MET A 1 -4.39 -14.81 -39.53
C MET A 1 -5.02 -15.20 -38.21
N VAL A 2 -4.25 -15.74 -37.27
CA VAL A 2 -4.75 -16.04 -35.92
C VAL A 2 -4.61 -14.75 -35.12
N PRO A 3 -5.70 -14.09 -34.70
CA PRO A 3 -5.58 -12.99 -33.75
C PRO A 3 -5.37 -13.56 -32.34
N THR A 4 -4.98 -12.66 -31.45
CA THR A 4 -5.05 -12.72 -29.98
C THR A 4 -3.93 -13.44 -29.24
N PRO A 5 -3.02 -12.68 -28.61
CA PRO A 5 -2.85 -12.86 -27.17
C PRO A 5 -4.12 -12.34 -26.49
N GLN A 6 -4.94 -13.23 -25.93
CA GLN A 6 -5.81 -12.81 -24.83
C GLN A 6 -4.88 -12.24 -23.74
N PRO A 7 -5.16 -11.06 -23.17
CA PRO A 7 -4.49 -10.68 -21.94
C PRO A 7 -4.80 -11.79 -20.94
N SER A 8 -3.77 -12.48 -20.45
CA SER A 8 -3.92 -13.52 -19.44
C SER A 8 -4.79 -12.95 -18.32
N ALA A 9 -5.96 -13.54 -18.13
CA ALA A 9 -6.87 -13.07 -17.11
C ALA A 9 -6.23 -13.32 -15.74
N VAL A 10 -6.22 -12.28 -14.91
CA VAL A 10 -5.60 -12.30 -13.57
C VAL A 10 -6.63 -12.61 -12.50
N PHE A 11 -6.22 -13.24 -11.41
CA PHE A 11 -7.11 -13.58 -10.29
C PHE A 11 -6.81 -12.74 -9.05
N LEU A 12 -7.81 -12.48 -8.20
CA LEU A 12 -7.57 -11.87 -6.89
C LEU A 12 -6.56 -12.70 -6.08
N GLY A 13 -5.58 -12.03 -5.48
CA GLY A 13 -4.53 -12.70 -4.71
C GLY A 13 -3.47 -13.42 -5.54
N GLU A 14 -3.61 -13.46 -6.87
CA GLU A 14 -2.54 -13.96 -7.73
C GLU A 14 -1.32 -13.03 -7.63
N ALA A 15 -0.13 -13.64 -7.66
CA ALA A 15 1.12 -12.92 -7.58
C ALA A 15 1.28 -11.97 -8.76
N CYS A 16 1.70 -10.75 -8.46
CA CYS A 16 1.98 -9.71 -9.43
C CYS A 16 3.26 -8.97 -9.02
N ALA A 17 3.83 -8.16 -9.91
CA ALA A 17 5.01 -7.37 -9.60
C ALA A 17 4.68 -5.88 -9.72
N PRO A 18 4.48 -5.12 -8.62
CA PRO A 18 4.06 -3.71 -8.68
C PRO A 18 5.02 -2.81 -9.46
N GLY A 19 6.31 -3.18 -9.50
CA GLY A 19 7.32 -2.50 -10.31
C GLY A 19 7.15 -2.68 -11.83
N ARG A 20 6.49 -3.75 -12.27
CA ARG A 20 6.29 -4.10 -13.70
C ARG A 20 4.82 -3.98 -14.14
N ASN A 21 3.88 -4.31 -13.26
CA ASN A 21 2.45 -4.38 -13.51
C ASN A 21 1.78 -3.10 -13.02
N LYS A 22 2.06 -1.98 -13.69
CA LYS A 22 1.47 -0.67 -13.34
C LYS A 22 0.07 -0.45 -13.90
N ALA A 23 -0.28 -1.15 -14.98
CA ALA A 23 -1.58 -1.05 -15.61
C ALA A 23 -2.61 -1.95 -14.88
N PRO A 24 -3.87 -1.52 -14.77
CA PRO A 24 -4.95 -2.39 -14.33
C PRO A 24 -5.11 -3.57 -15.30
N ALA A 25 -5.46 -4.73 -14.78
CA ALA A 25 -5.72 -5.93 -15.56
C ALA A 25 -7.14 -6.42 -15.33
N THR A 26 -7.70 -7.16 -16.30
CA THR A 26 -9.07 -7.65 -16.23
C THR A 26 -9.07 -9.12 -15.79
N ALA A 27 -9.84 -9.43 -14.76
CA ALA A 27 -10.07 -10.80 -14.32
C ALA A 27 -11.03 -11.55 -15.24
N VAL A 28 -11.10 -12.88 -15.10
CA VAL A 28 -11.99 -13.74 -15.90
C VAL A 28 -13.47 -13.36 -15.80
N ASN A 29 -13.88 -12.77 -14.67
CA ASN A 29 -15.23 -12.31 -14.41
C ASN A 29 -15.48 -10.85 -14.85
N GLY A 30 -14.51 -10.21 -15.54
CA GLY A 30 -14.61 -8.83 -16.00
C GLY A 30 -14.24 -7.76 -14.96
N LEU A 31 -13.85 -8.14 -13.74
CA LEU A 31 -13.41 -7.17 -12.73
C LEU A 31 -12.05 -6.56 -13.10
N VAL A 32 -11.91 -5.26 -12.83
CA VAL A 32 -10.62 -4.57 -12.92
C VAL A 32 -9.84 -4.82 -11.65
N LEU A 33 -8.63 -5.38 -11.79
CA LEU A 33 -7.70 -5.62 -10.70
C LEU A 33 -6.45 -4.74 -10.85
N TYR A 34 -5.88 -4.37 -9.73
CA TYR A 34 -4.66 -3.57 -9.62
C TYR A 34 -3.59 -4.37 -8.89
N CYS A 35 -2.36 -4.30 -9.37
CA CYS A 35 -1.25 -4.93 -8.69
C CYS A 35 -0.81 -4.04 -7.52
N VAL A 36 -1.10 -4.48 -6.29
CA VAL A 36 -0.72 -3.78 -5.07
C VAL A 36 0.47 -4.48 -4.40
N PRO A 37 1.38 -3.77 -3.72
CA PRO A 37 2.47 -4.38 -2.97
C PRO A 37 1.95 -5.39 -1.95
N ASP A 38 2.67 -6.51 -1.83
CA ASP A 38 2.41 -7.46 -0.78
C ASP A 38 2.96 -6.89 0.53
N ASP A 39 2.07 -6.67 1.49
CA ASP A 39 2.35 -5.89 2.71
C ASP A 39 3.20 -6.67 3.74
N GLY A 40 4.11 -7.51 3.26
CA GLY A 40 5.14 -8.16 4.06
C GLY A 40 6.32 -7.25 4.43
N ALA A 41 6.34 -5.99 3.99
CA ALA A 41 7.36 -5.02 4.37
C ALA A 41 6.83 -3.57 4.36
N GLY A 42 6.04 -3.24 5.38
CA GLY A 42 6.10 -1.90 5.96
C GLY A 42 5.21 -0.81 5.36
N SER A 43 3.93 -1.07 5.08
CA SER A 43 2.89 -0.02 5.00
C SER A 43 1.47 -0.58 5.15
N SER A 44 1.14 -1.25 6.26
CA SER A 44 -0.27 -1.51 6.58
C SER A 44 -0.55 -1.29 8.06
N ALA A 45 -1.24 -0.17 8.30
CA ALA A 45 -2.31 -0.15 9.27
C ALA A 45 -3.18 -1.41 9.07
N GLY A 46 -3.30 -2.21 10.13
CA GLY A 46 -4.40 -3.13 10.40
C GLY A 46 -4.80 -4.13 9.31
N GLY A 47 -4.35 -5.38 9.44
CA GLY A 47 -4.98 -6.50 8.76
C GLY A 47 -4.24 -7.82 8.98
N ALA A 48 -4.76 -8.67 9.86
CA ALA A 48 -4.21 -9.99 10.17
C ALA A 48 -4.19 -10.91 8.93
N GLY A 49 -3.04 -11.54 8.67
CA GLY A 49 -2.90 -12.58 7.65
C GLY A 49 -1.60 -13.35 7.85
N THR A 50 -1.65 -14.43 8.62
CA THR A 50 -0.55 -15.39 8.80
C THR A 50 -0.40 -16.28 7.56
N SER A 51 0.80 -16.36 6.96
CA SER A 51 1.59 -17.60 6.85
C SER A 51 2.80 -17.46 5.93
N ALA A 52 3.86 -18.17 6.33
CA ALA A 52 5.25 -18.11 5.87
C ALA A 52 5.52 -18.57 4.43
N GLY A 53 6.63 -18.06 3.86
CA GLY A 53 7.46 -18.85 2.94
C GLY A 53 8.16 -18.09 1.81
N GLY A 54 9.46 -17.79 2.00
CA GLY A 54 10.47 -18.05 0.98
C GLY A 54 10.85 -16.95 -0.03
N ALA A 55 12.12 -16.55 0.07
CA ALA A 55 13.04 -16.21 -1.02
C ALA A 55 12.84 -14.90 -1.82
N GLY A 56 13.69 -13.91 -1.48
CA GLY A 56 14.57 -13.26 -2.45
C GLY A 56 13.95 -12.24 -3.44
N SER A 57 14.16 -10.95 -3.14
CA SER A 57 14.52 -9.92 -4.13
C SER A 57 13.55 -9.67 -5.29
N SER A 58 12.33 -9.29 -4.95
CA SER A 58 11.49 -8.27 -5.61
C SER A 58 10.31 -8.17 -4.67
N ALA A 59 10.00 -6.99 -4.11
CA ALA A 59 8.82 -6.86 -3.27
C ALA A 59 7.60 -7.31 -4.10
N GLY A 60 7.13 -8.54 -3.83
CA GLY A 60 6.03 -9.15 -4.56
C GLY A 60 4.77 -8.32 -4.34
N GLY A 61 3.80 -8.47 -5.22
CA GLY A 61 2.49 -7.87 -5.10
C GLY A 61 1.39 -8.91 -5.26
N ARG A 62 0.18 -8.48 -4.93
CA ARG A 62 -1.06 -9.24 -5.14
C ARG A 62 -2.02 -8.43 -5.98
N TRP A 63 -2.80 -9.09 -6.83
CA TRP A 63 -3.90 -8.42 -7.52
C TRP A 63 -5.05 -8.15 -6.53
N SER A 64 -5.47 -6.89 -6.45
CA SER A 64 -6.59 -6.42 -5.63
C SER A 64 -7.66 -5.75 -6.50
N THR A 65 -8.93 -5.85 -6.11
CA THR A 65 -10.01 -5.06 -6.71
C THR A 65 -9.96 -3.59 -6.30
N GLU A 66 -9.21 -3.27 -5.25
CA GLU A 66 -9.02 -1.90 -4.80
C GLU A 66 -7.83 -1.27 -5.54
N PRO A 67 -8.00 -0.07 -6.12
CA PRO A 67 -6.88 0.66 -6.68
C PRO A 67 -5.86 0.96 -5.58
N PRO A 68 -4.55 0.93 -5.88
CA PRO A 68 -3.56 1.42 -4.94
C PRO A 68 -3.94 2.86 -4.60
N THR A 69 -4.24 3.11 -3.32
CA THR A 69 -4.38 4.47 -2.83
C THR A 69 -3.00 5.08 -2.90
N SER A 70 -2.68 5.69 -4.04
CA SER A 70 -1.59 6.63 -4.14
C SER A 70 -2.03 7.81 -3.29
N SER A 71 -1.81 7.73 -1.97
CA SER A 71 -1.85 8.92 -1.13
C SER A 71 -0.71 9.76 -1.65
N VAL A 72 -1.02 10.66 -2.59
CA VAL A 72 -0.16 11.77 -3.01
C VAL A 72 -0.16 12.78 -1.87
N GLN A 73 0.07 12.31 -0.65
CA GLN A 73 0.40 13.14 0.47
C GLN A 73 1.91 13.03 0.61
N PRO A 74 2.63 14.16 0.65
CA PRO A 74 4.03 14.14 0.98
C PRO A 74 4.22 13.37 2.29
N PRO A 75 5.34 12.65 2.45
CA PRO A 75 5.64 11.99 3.70
C PRO A 75 5.52 13.00 4.85
N PRO A 76 4.90 12.61 5.97
CA PRO A 76 4.76 13.50 7.10
C PRO A 76 6.12 13.93 7.64
N GLU A 77 6.25 15.20 7.99
CA GLU A 77 7.41 15.70 8.74
C GLU A 77 7.12 15.66 10.24
N GLU A 78 8.11 15.23 11.03
CA GLU A 78 8.06 15.29 12.49
C GLU A 78 7.79 16.74 12.95
N GLY A 79 6.82 16.91 13.85
CA GLY A 79 6.33 18.22 14.30
C GLY A 79 5.45 18.96 13.29
N GLY A 80 5.24 18.41 12.09
CA GLY A 80 4.34 18.96 11.08
C GLY A 80 2.87 18.78 11.45
N SER A 81 1.99 19.64 10.94
CA SER A 81 0.55 19.54 11.17
C SER A 81 -0.05 18.30 10.48
N CYS A 82 -0.94 17.59 11.16
CA CYS A 82 -1.70 16.46 10.62
C CYS A 82 -3.22 16.68 10.67
N GLN A 83 -3.98 15.94 9.87
CA GLN A 83 -5.43 16.05 9.83
C GLN A 83 -6.09 15.07 10.81
N GLN A 84 -7.35 15.33 11.16
CA GLN A 84 -8.08 14.43 12.05
C GLN A 84 -8.32 13.04 11.44
N ALA A 85 -8.31 12.93 10.10
CA ALA A 85 -8.38 11.65 9.39
C ALA A 85 -7.09 10.80 9.51
N ASP A 86 -5.98 11.42 9.92
CA ASP A 86 -4.68 10.77 10.09
C ASP A 86 -4.49 10.19 11.50
N VAL A 87 -5.36 10.55 12.45
CA VAL A 87 -5.32 10.05 13.82
C VAL A 87 -5.48 8.53 13.84
N GLY A 88 -4.57 7.84 14.51
CA GLY A 88 -4.52 6.37 14.58
C GLY A 88 -3.80 5.71 13.41
N ARG A 89 -3.23 6.48 12.47
CA ARG A 89 -2.34 5.97 11.42
C ARG A 89 -0.88 6.14 11.84
N VAL A 90 -0.08 5.12 11.55
CA VAL A 90 1.38 5.17 11.65
C VAL A 90 1.93 5.23 10.24
N LEU A 91 2.65 6.31 9.93
CA LEU A 91 3.31 6.56 8.64
C LEU A 91 4.82 6.63 8.84
N ARG A 92 5.56 6.69 7.74
CA ARG A 92 7.03 6.87 7.74
C ARG A 92 7.34 8.31 7.33
N ASP A 93 8.15 9.01 8.13
CA ASP A 93 8.68 10.33 7.75
C ASP A 93 9.70 10.22 6.59
N SER A 94 10.20 11.37 6.13
CA SER A 94 11.26 11.42 5.09
C SER A 94 12.57 10.72 5.49
N ALA A 95 12.83 10.52 6.79
CA ALA A 95 13.96 9.77 7.32
C ALA A 95 13.64 8.27 7.52
N GLY A 96 12.42 7.84 7.19
CA GLY A 96 11.97 6.46 7.37
C GLY A 96 11.61 6.10 8.82
N ARG A 97 11.46 7.09 9.72
CA ARG A 97 11.05 6.88 11.11
C ARG A 97 9.53 6.76 11.24
N PRO A 98 9.02 5.88 12.12
CA PRO A 98 7.60 5.75 12.32
C PRO A 98 7.04 6.97 13.07
N VAL A 99 6.11 7.67 12.44
CA VAL A 99 5.40 8.82 13.03
C VAL A 99 3.90 8.57 13.07
N SER A 100 3.24 9.10 14.10
CA SER A 100 1.79 9.05 14.29
C SER A 100 1.22 10.45 14.49
N CYS A 101 0.01 10.68 13.99
CA CYS A 101 -0.71 11.93 14.25
C CYS A 101 -1.24 11.91 15.69
N LEU A 102 -0.67 12.76 16.54
CA LEU A 102 -1.02 12.88 17.95
C LEU A 102 -1.59 14.26 18.25
N ARG A 103 -2.35 14.36 19.34
CA ARG A 103 -2.86 15.63 19.84
C ARG A 103 -1.92 16.16 20.90
N ASP A 104 -1.35 17.34 20.65
CA ASP A 104 -0.54 18.08 21.59
C ASP A 104 -1.38 18.57 22.79
N PRO A 105 -0.73 18.95 23.91
CA PRO A 105 -1.42 19.49 25.09
C PRO A 105 -2.27 20.74 24.81
N ASN A 106 -1.92 21.47 23.75
CA ASN A 106 -2.65 22.65 23.28
C ASN A 106 -3.88 22.30 22.42
N GLY A 107 -4.17 21.02 22.21
CA GLY A 107 -5.28 20.52 21.39
C GLY A 107 -5.01 20.49 19.88
N LEU A 108 -3.81 20.89 19.45
CA LEU A 108 -3.37 20.85 18.04
C LEU A 108 -2.97 19.44 17.64
N LEU A 109 -3.13 19.10 16.37
CA LEU A 109 -2.74 17.81 15.80
C LEU A 109 -1.39 17.94 15.09
N SER A 110 -0.41 17.16 15.52
CA SER A 110 0.93 17.15 14.95
C SER A 110 1.46 15.72 14.77
N TRP A 111 2.30 15.53 13.76
CA TRP A 111 3.04 14.29 13.56
C TRP A 111 4.12 14.17 14.61
N SER A 112 4.12 13.08 15.37
CA SER A 112 5.10 12.79 16.41
C SER A 112 5.75 11.44 16.16
N ASP A 113 7.05 11.34 16.41
CA ASP A 113 7.76 10.06 16.42
C ASP A 113 7.22 9.14 17.53
N VAL A 114 7.13 7.85 17.24
CA VAL A 114 6.58 6.83 18.15
C VAL A 114 7.51 5.62 18.31
N SER A 115 8.82 5.81 18.11
CA SER A 115 9.83 4.75 18.25
C SER A 115 10.16 4.38 19.70
#